data_AF-A0A7C5QUU5-F1
#
_entry.id   AF-A0A7C5QUU5-F1
#
_cell.length_a   1.000
_cell.length_b   1.000
_cell.length_c   1.000
_cell.angle_alpha   90.00
_cell.angle_beta   90.00
_cell.angle_gamma   90.00
#
_symmetry.space_group_name_H-M   'P 1'
#
loop_
_entity.id
_entity.type
_entity.pdbx_description
1 polymer ?
#
loop_
_entity_poly.entity_id
_entity_poly.type
_entity_poly.pdbx_seq_one_letter_code
_entity_poly.pdbx_strand_id
1 'polypeptide(L)'
;MQLLIKLGSRLAVLVIIYMLLSIPNANFLARNDLHTHKKPQPVPAVVPAIKASLKGLTTDSLRQLYDTLLSEVHKRLASIQSEMGDADSPELAELHNRIGQLTFLAATGSRPALPVLEILWQWQQYLKEQSVFWSLHNETTRDLLVSRLHDINTLQAFLVINRQLEITIEEGVVRENNHLSSGQIQSGDFIIDDSSLEYPFLSISKIPVALSPATGIALLGNDSNAFIASLPAQGLHAIPADQLFAKPAGRRMVLRWRSDLPGIIANPTLAHQAASYGYQLSQTLALPYDYLMDPANYSALFATEALAYFYEGRQITLFDFVAPTDSAMMLPLNRLGIHLHGQAVPAELFHQNTLQVVALQLSGPQLKTRNLQLAAYRKALLTLNDPSTRKIRWLLPWYRLVNFYDVVATWTGLPPQLPVNMAPETALAYDHIRSQANKILPQLTTRAEEFVRQNGYYPSFAELVLLAEDISGP
;
A
#
# COMPACT_ATOMS: atom_id res chain seq x y z
N MET A 1 -24.99 -35.80 45.74
CA MET A 1 -24.70 -34.44 46.26
C MET A 1 -23.21 -34.05 46.14
N GLN A 2 -22.26 -34.81 46.71
CA GLN A 2 -20.82 -34.48 46.62
C GLN A 2 -20.26 -34.39 45.18
N LEU A 3 -20.77 -35.22 44.26
CA LEU A 3 -20.35 -35.19 42.84
C LEU A 3 -20.81 -33.89 42.15
N LEU A 4 -22.02 -33.41 42.45
CA LEU A 4 -22.54 -32.14 41.94
C LEU A 4 -21.77 -30.94 42.49
N ILE A 5 -21.34 -31.00 43.76
CA ILE A 5 -20.50 -29.96 44.38
C ILE A 5 -19.10 -29.93 43.75
N LYS A 6 -18.50 -31.09 43.48
CA LYS A 6 -17.22 -31.20 42.76
C LYS A 6 -17.32 -30.74 41.30
N LEU A 7 -18.44 -31.01 40.64
CA LEU A 7 -18.68 -30.56 39.27
C LEU A 7 -18.90 -29.04 39.23
N GLY A 8 -19.69 -28.49 40.15
CA GLY A 8 -19.95 -27.06 40.27
C GLY A 8 -18.69 -26.24 40.57
N SER A 9 -17.82 -26.72 41.46
CA SER A 9 -16.54 -26.07 41.76
C SER A 9 -15.57 -26.09 40.57
N ARG A 10 -15.47 -27.20 39.82
CA ARG A 10 -14.66 -27.26 38.60
C ARG A 10 -15.18 -26.33 37.50
N LEU A 11 -16.50 -26.27 37.33
CA LEU A 11 -17.13 -25.35 36.36
C LEU A 11 -16.87 -23.89 36.73
N ALA A 12 -16.98 -23.54 38.02
CA ALA A 12 -16.70 -22.19 38.50
C ALA A 12 -15.24 -21.76 38.22
N VAL A 13 -14.27 -22.65 38.45
CA VAL A 13 -12.86 -22.39 38.14
C VAL A 13 -12.64 -22.16 36.63
N LEU A 14 -13.24 -22.98 35.77
CA LEU A 14 -13.16 -22.81 34.32
C LEU A 14 -13.76 -21.47 33.86
N VAL A 15 -14.90 -21.08 34.44
CA VAL A 15 -15.54 -19.78 34.15
C VAL A 15 -14.65 -18.62 34.60
N ILE A 16 -14.02 -18.70 35.77
CA ILE A 16 -13.10 -17.66 36.26
C ILE A 16 -11.87 -17.55 35.35
N ILE A 17 -11.25 -18.67 34.98
CA ILE A 17 -10.10 -18.69 34.06
C ILE A 17 -10.50 -18.08 32.71
N TYR A 18 -11.64 -18.48 32.16
CA TYR A 18 -12.14 -17.93 30.91
C TYR A 18 -12.42 -16.42 31.00
N MET A 19 -12.99 -15.94 32.11
CA MET A 19 -13.20 -14.51 32.34
C MET A 19 -11.88 -13.74 32.44
N LEU A 20 -10.87 -14.27 33.16
CA LEU A 20 -9.54 -13.67 33.24
C LEU A 20 -8.85 -13.64 31.87
N LEU A 21 -8.95 -14.72 31.10
CA LEU A 21 -8.44 -14.80 29.74
C LEU A 21 -9.22 -13.91 28.76
N SER A 22 -10.43 -13.46 29.10
CA SER A 22 -11.21 -12.52 28.30
C SER A 22 -10.85 -11.06 28.56
N ILE A 23 -10.04 -10.76 29.59
CA ILE A 23 -9.60 -9.40 29.89
C ILE A 23 -8.53 -8.99 28.86
N PRO A 24 -8.83 -8.03 27.97
CA PRO A 24 -7.87 -7.55 26.98
C PRO A 24 -6.73 -6.75 27.64
N ASN A 25 -5.57 -6.69 26.97
CA ASN A 25 -4.49 -5.82 27.40
C ASN A 25 -4.87 -4.31 27.33
N ALA A 26 -4.08 -3.46 28.00
CA ALA A 26 -4.36 -2.03 28.07
C ALA A 26 -4.39 -1.35 26.68
N ASN A 27 -3.58 -1.85 25.74
CA ASN A 27 -3.49 -1.33 24.37
C ASN A 27 -4.79 -1.61 23.57
N PHE A 28 -5.36 -2.81 23.71
CA PHE A 28 -6.66 -3.16 23.11
C PHE A 28 -7.83 -2.44 23.79
N LEU A 29 -7.62 -1.98 25.03
CA LEU A 29 -8.55 -1.13 25.78
C LEU A 29 -8.40 0.36 25.50
N ALA A 30 -7.42 0.79 24.68
CA ALA A 30 -7.06 2.19 24.45
C ALA A 30 -8.31 3.08 24.51
N ARG A 31 -8.37 3.89 25.58
CA ARG A 31 -9.51 4.70 25.95
C ARG A 31 -9.90 5.59 24.76
N ASN A 32 -11.19 5.62 24.43
CA ASN A 32 -11.78 6.53 23.45
C ASN A 32 -11.59 8.03 23.81
N ASP A 33 -10.98 8.32 24.96
CA ASP A 33 -11.07 9.59 25.65
C ASP A 33 -10.08 10.65 25.13
N LEU A 34 -9.11 10.28 24.28
CA LEU A 34 -8.05 11.17 23.80
C LEU A 34 -8.17 11.61 22.33
N HIS A 35 -9.11 11.03 21.57
CA HIS A 35 -9.33 11.43 20.19
C HIS A 35 -10.81 11.68 19.98
N THR A 36 -11.20 12.96 19.92
CA THR A 36 -12.45 13.35 19.26
C THR A 36 -12.50 12.60 17.94
N HIS A 37 -13.56 11.82 17.68
CA HIS A 37 -13.75 11.10 16.43
C HIS A 37 -13.72 12.09 15.26
N LYS A 38 -12.52 12.39 14.75
CA LYS A 38 -12.36 13.16 13.53
C LYS A 38 -12.90 12.26 12.42
N LYS A 39 -13.74 12.83 11.56
CA LYS A 39 -14.17 12.12 10.35
C LYS A 39 -12.91 11.69 9.59
N PRO A 40 -12.91 10.49 8.99
CA PRO A 40 -11.82 10.09 8.10
C PRO A 40 -11.55 11.20 7.10
N GLN A 41 -10.28 11.49 6.85
CA GLN A 41 -9.97 12.44 5.80
C GLN A 41 -10.51 11.89 4.47
N PRO A 42 -11.11 12.74 3.63
CA PRO A 42 -11.59 12.31 2.32
C PRO A 42 -10.40 11.78 1.53
N VAL A 43 -10.58 10.60 0.93
CA VAL A 43 -9.60 10.08 -0.02
C VAL A 43 -9.53 11.07 -1.19
N PRO A 44 -8.33 11.47 -1.66
CA PRO A 44 -8.19 12.38 -2.79
C PRO A 44 -9.09 11.98 -3.96
N ALA A 45 -9.99 12.89 -4.35
CA ALA A 45 -11.06 12.64 -5.31
C ALA A 45 -10.71 13.22 -6.69
N VAL A 46 -9.48 12.95 -7.17
CA VAL A 46 -8.98 13.52 -8.43
C VAL A 46 -9.91 13.18 -9.62
N VAL A 47 -10.34 11.93 -9.75
CA VAL A 47 -11.26 11.49 -10.83
C VAL A 47 -12.64 12.17 -10.73
N PRO A 48 -13.34 12.17 -9.58
CA PRO A 48 -14.56 12.94 -9.40
C PRO A 48 -14.44 14.43 -9.71
N ALA A 49 -13.34 15.07 -9.27
CA ALA A 49 -13.09 16.49 -9.53
C ALA A 49 -12.93 16.76 -11.04
N ILE A 50 -12.16 15.91 -11.73
CA ILE A 50 -11.99 15.99 -13.19
C ILE A 50 -13.34 15.80 -13.90
N LYS A 51 -14.11 14.77 -13.54
CA LYS A 51 -15.45 14.53 -14.11
C LYS A 51 -16.36 15.73 -13.94
N ALA A 52 -16.35 16.38 -12.78
CA ALA A 52 -17.12 17.59 -12.53
C ALA A 52 -16.71 18.74 -13.46
N SER A 53 -15.41 18.90 -13.75
CA SER A 53 -14.89 19.91 -14.67
C SER A 53 -15.31 19.71 -16.14
N LEU A 54 -15.68 18.47 -16.51
CA LEU A 54 -16.08 18.11 -17.87
C LEU A 54 -17.62 18.05 -18.04
N LYS A 55 -18.38 18.32 -16.98
CA LYS A 55 -19.84 18.22 -16.98
C LYS A 55 -20.46 19.21 -17.96
N GLY A 56 -21.40 18.73 -18.79
CA GLY A 56 -22.15 19.56 -19.74
C GLY A 56 -21.57 19.60 -21.16
N LEU A 57 -20.42 18.97 -21.40
CA LEU A 57 -19.86 18.81 -22.74
C LEU A 57 -20.58 17.67 -23.49
N THR A 58 -20.77 17.86 -24.81
CA THR A 58 -21.31 16.81 -25.69
C THR A 58 -20.24 15.77 -26.01
N THR A 59 -20.64 14.59 -26.51
CA THR A 59 -19.71 13.54 -26.93
C THR A 59 -18.70 14.03 -27.97
N ASP A 60 -19.12 14.87 -28.93
CA ASP A 60 -18.22 15.40 -29.95
C ASP A 60 -17.28 16.47 -29.37
N SER A 61 -17.77 17.32 -28.46
CA SER A 61 -16.91 18.26 -27.72
C SER A 61 -15.85 17.53 -26.88
N LEU A 62 -16.20 16.42 -26.25
CA LEU A 62 -15.25 15.60 -25.48
C LEU A 62 -14.17 14.98 -26.39
N ARG A 63 -14.54 14.55 -27.60
CA ARG A 63 -13.58 14.01 -28.60
C ARG A 63 -12.60 15.08 -29.07
N GLN A 64 -13.10 16.26 -29.42
CA GLN A 64 -12.25 17.38 -29.85
C GLN A 64 -11.34 17.85 -28.71
N LEU A 65 -11.85 17.87 -27.47
CA LEU A 65 -11.09 18.21 -26.30
C LEU A 65 -9.94 17.21 -26.06
N TYR A 66 -10.18 15.90 -26.24
CA TYR A 66 -9.12 14.89 -26.14
C TYR A 66 -7.96 15.19 -27.10
N ASP A 67 -8.24 15.41 -28.39
CA ASP A 67 -7.19 15.63 -29.40
C ASP A 67 -6.41 16.93 -29.11
N THR A 68 -7.12 17.97 -28.65
CA THR A 68 -6.53 19.26 -28.26
C THR A 68 -5.62 19.10 -27.04
N LEU A 69 -6.12 18.45 -25.98
CA LEU A 69 -5.36 18.22 -24.74
C LEU A 69 -4.15 17.34 -25.00
N LEU A 70 -4.27 16.29 -25.82
CA LEU A 70 -3.15 15.40 -26.14
C LEU A 70 -1.99 16.18 -26.76
N SER A 71 -2.28 17.00 -27.77
CA SER A 71 -1.27 17.84 -28.43
C SER A 71 -0.68 18.89 -27.49
N GLU A 72 -1.52 19.59 -26.71
CA GLU A 72 -1.07 20.62 -25.79
C GLU A 72 -0.20 20.07 -24.66
N VAL A 73 -0.63 18.97 -24.02
CA VAL A 73 0.10 18.32 -22.94
C VAL A 73 1.45 17.81 -23.45
N HIS A 74 1.49 17.18 -24.62
CA HIS A 74 2.74 16.69 -25.20
C HIS A 74 3.72 17.84 -25.46
N LYS A 75 3.24 18.95 -26.05
CA LYS A 75 4.05 20.14 -26.31
C LYS A 75 4.57 20.76 -25.00
N ARG A 76 3.72 20.89 -23.98
CA ARG A 76 4.10 21.48 -22.69
C ARG A 76 5.08 20.58 -21.92
N LEU A 77 4.87 19.27 -21.90
CA LEU A 77 5.80 18.33 -21.27
C LEU A 77 7.19 18.44 -21.90
N ALA A 78 7.26 18.49 -23.24
CA ALA A 78 8.52 18.64 -23.96
C ALA A 78 9.23 19.97 -23.64
N SER A 79 8.49 21.08 -23.42
CA SER A 79 9.11 22.36 -23.05
C SER A 79 9.63 22.36 -21.62
N ILE A 80 8.84 21.87 -20.65
CA ILE A 80 9.22 21.93 -19.23
C ILE A 80 10.34 20.95 -18.87
N GLN A 81 10.54 19.87 -19.63
CA GLN A 81 11.66 18.95 -19.41
C GLN A 81 13.04 19.64 -19.44
N SER A 82 13.14 20.82 -20.04
CA SER A 82 14.37 21.62 -20.08
C SER A 82 14.46 22.70 -19.00
N GLU A 83 13.41 22.90 -18.21
CA GLU A 83 13.29 23.99 -17.24
C GLU A 83 13.23 23.43 -15.81
N MET A 84 13.85 24.13 -14.86
CA MET A 84 13.62 23.88 -13.44
C MET A 84 12.40 24.66 -12.99
N GLY A 85 11.40 23.97 -12.43
CA GLY A 85 10.17 24.59 -11.97
C GLY A 85 10.02 24.50 -10.45
N ASP A 86 9.42 25.53 -9.84
CA ASP A 86 9.02 25.47 -8.44
C ASP A 86 7.84 24.49 -8.27
N ALA A 87 7.85 23.75 -7.16
CA ALA A 87 6.84 22.71 -6.91
C ALA A 87 5.40 23.27 -6.88
N ASP A 88 5.21 24.50 -6.42
CA ASP A 88 3.93 25.19 -6.30
C ASP A 88 3.59 26.10 -7.50
N SER A 89 4.40 26.06 -8.56
CA SER A 89 4.14 26.86 -9.76
C SER A 89 2.75 26.59 -10.36
N PRO A 90 1.99 27.64 -10.71
CA PRO A 90 0.67 27.51 -11.34
C PRO A 90 0.71 26.70 -12.64
N GLU A 91 1.81 26.79 -13.40
CA GLU A 91 2.00 26.08 -14.66
C GLU A 91 2.00 24.55 -14.45
N LEU A 92 2.69 24.06 -13.42
CA LEU A 92 2.70 22.63 -13.11
C LEU A 92 1.34 22.14 -12.59
N ALA A 93 0.63 22.97 -11.83
CA ALA A 93 -0.73 22.67 -11.39
C ALA A 93 -1.71 22.59 -12.57
N GLU A 94 -1.63 23.53 -13.52
CA GLU A 94 -2.45 23.53 -14.73
C GLU A 94 -2.17 22.29 -15.60
N LEU A 95 -0.88 21.98 -15.83
CA LEU A 95 -0.48 20.80 -16.60
C LEU A 95 -0.97 19.51 -15.95
N HIS A 96 -0.83 19.38 -14.62
CA HIS A 96 -1.32 18.22 -13.89
C HIS A 96 -2.83 18.03 -14.06
N ASN A 97 -3.62 19.12 -13.96
CA ASN A 97 -5.06 19.07 -14.18
C ASN A 97 -5.42 18.65 -15.62
N ARG A 98 -4.70 19.16 -16.62
CA ARG A 98 -4.90 18.80 -18.03
C ARG A 98 -4.56 17.34 -18.30
N ILE A 99 -3.50 16.81 -17.71
CA ILE A 99 -3.17 15.37 -17.74
C ILE A 99 -4.29 14.55 -17.12
N GLY A 100 -4.86 15.00 -16.00
CA GLY A 100 -6.03 14.38 -15.38
C GLY A 100 -7.24 14.33 -16.31
N GLN A 101 -7.61 15.45 -16.91
CA GLN A 101 -8.71 15.53 -17.90
C GLN A 101 -8.47 14.61 -19.10
N LEU A 102 -7.27 14.65 -19.68
CA LEU A 102 -6.87 13.77 -20.78
C LEU A 102 -7.00 12.29 -20.38
N THR A 103 -6.56 11.93 -19.18
CA THR A 103 -6.67 10.56 -18.65
C THR A 103 -8.12 10.12 -18.50
N PHE A 104 -8.98 10.98 -17.96
CA PHE A 104 -10.40 10.67 -17.82
C PHE A 104 -11.07 10.42 -19.18
N LEU A 105 -10.79 11.27 -20.17
CA LEU A 105 -11.29 11.13 -21.52
C LEU A 105 -10.79 9.84 -22.19
N ALA A 106 -9.52 9.48 -21.99
CA ALA A 106 -8.93 8.25 -22.50
C ALA A 106 -9.55 7.00 -21.87
N ALA A 107 -9.80 7.04 -20.56
CA ALA A 107 -10.35 5.92 -19.81
C ALA A 107 -11.81 5.64 -20.16
N THR A 108 -12.61 6.69 -20.36
CA THR A 108 -14.07 6.59 -20.56
C THR A 108 -14.49 6.64 -22.02
N GLY A 109 -13.63 7.15 -22.91
CA GLY A 109 -13.90 7.30 -24.34
C GLY A 109 -13.40 6.12 -25.19
N SER A 110 -13.52 6.29 -26.51
CA SER A 110 -13.05 5.32 -27.51
C SER A 110 -11.63 5.62 -28.04
N ARG A 111 -10.96 6.65 -27.50
CA ARG A 111 -9.65 7.10 -27.96
C ARG A 111 -8.52 6.20 -27.41
N PRO A 112 -7.32 6.23 -28.01
CA PRO A 112 -6.19 5.40 -27.56
C PRO A 112 -5.75 5.73 -26.13
N ALA A 113 -5.46 4.69 -25.34
CA ALA A 113 -5.01 4.84 -23.96
C ALA A 113 -3.48 4.88 -23.83
N LEU A 114 -2.74 4.22 -24.73
CA LEU A 114 -1.29 4.10 -24.66
C LEU A 114 -0.54 5.45 -24.66
N PRO A 115 -0.86 6.42 -25.55
CA PRO A 115 -0.17 7.72 -25.52
C PRO A 115 -0.37 8.46 -24.19
N VAL A 116 -1.49 8.22 -23.52
CA VAL A 116 -1.78 8.85 -22.23
C VAL A 116 -1.03 8.17 -21.10
N LEU A 117 -0.80 6.86 -21.17
CA LEU A 117 0.08 6.15 -20.25
C LEU A 117 1.54 6.61 -20.38
N GLU A 118 2.01 6.85 -21.62
CA GLU A 118 3.33 7.44 -21.88
C GLU A 118 3.45 8.83 -21.26
N ILE A 119 2.44 9.67 -21.43
CA ILE A 119 2.36 11.01 -20.81
C ILE A 119 2.41 10.92 -19.28
N LEU A 120 1.63 10.00 -18.67
CA LEU A 120 1.64 9.81 -17.22
C LEU A 120 3.01 9.34 -16.72
N TRP A 121 3.69 8.47 -17.48
CA TRP A 121 5.05 8.05 -17.18
C TRP A 121 6.05 9.20 -17.26
N GLN A 122 6.05 9.96 -18.36
CA GLN A 122 6.94 11.12 -18.54
C GLN A 122 6.72 12.17 -17.46
N TRP A 123 5.46 12.43 -17.11
CA TRP A 123 5.12 13.36 -16.03
C TRP A 123 5.63 12.88 -14.68
N GLN A 124 5.52 11.58 -14.39
CA GLN A 124 6.09 10.98 -13.19
C GLN A 124 7.61 11.15 -13.14
N GLN A 125 8.31 10.84 -14.24
CA GLN A 125 9.78 10.98 -14.30
C GLN A 125 10.19 12.43 -14.11
N TYR A 126 9.52 13.37 -14.78
CA TYR A 126 9.75 14.79 -14.59
C TYR A 126 9.62 15.22 -13.11
N LEU A 127 8.53 14.85 -12.43
CA LEU A 127 8.36 15.18 -11.01
C LEU A 127 9.46 14.58 -10.13
N LYS A 128 9.88 13.34 -10.41
CA LYS A 128 10.96 12.66 -9.69
C LYS A 128 12.31 13.34 -9.91
N GLU A 129 12.59 13.75 -11.14
CA GLU A 129 13.80 14.52 -11.49
C GLU A 129 13.83 15.88 -10.82
N GLN A 130 12.75 16.64 -10.91
CA GLN A 130 12.66 17.97 -10.31
C GLN A 130 12.69 17.94 -8.77
N SER A 131 12.14 16.89 -8.16
CA SER A 131 12.09 16.76 -6.69
C SER A 131 13.44 16.73 -5.98
N VAL A 132 14.54 16.53 -6.72
CA VAL A 132 15.91 16.64 -6.18
C VAL A 132 16.27 18.08 -5.83
N PHE A 133 15.75 19.04 -6.59
CA PHE A 133 16.00 20.47 -6.38
C PHE A 133 15.00 21.11 -5.42
N TRP A 134 13.98 20.37 -5.00
CA TRP A 134 12.95 20.83 -4.09
C TRP A 134 13.31 20.52 -2.65
N SER A 135 13.09 21.49 -1.76
CA SER A 135 13.27 21.28 -0.32
C SER A 135 12.10 20.51 0.26
N LEU A 136 12.24 19.19 0.42
CA LEU A 136 11.20 18.33 1.01
C LEU A 136 11.05 18.49 2.53
N HIS A 137 11.90 19.30 3.18
CA HIS A 137 11.68 19.78 4.54
C HIS A 137 10.54 20.82 4.61
N ASN A 138 10.19 21.45 3.49
CA ASN A 138 9.00 22.29 3.39
C ASN A 138 7.78 21.37 3.23
N GLU A 139 6.87 21.42 4.20
CA GLU A 139 5.65 20.61 4.23
C GLU A 139 4.77 20.83 3.00
N THR A 140 4.59 22.06 2.54
CA THR A 140 3.79 22.37 1.34
C THR A 140 4.38 21.73 0.08
N THR A 141 5.69 21.87 -0.12
CA THR A 141 6.40 21.27 -1.26
C THR A 141 6.32 19.75 -1.25
N ARG A 142 6.54 19.15 -0.07
CA ARG A 142 6.44 17.70 0.15
C ARG A 142 5.04 17.19 -0.14
N ASP A 143 4.02 17.83 0.42
CA ASP A 143 2.63 17.41 0.28
C ASP A 143 2.16 17.55 -1.17
N LEU A 144 2.61 18.58 -1.90
CA LEU A 144 2.36 18.73 -3.33
C LEU A 144 2.98 17.60 -4.16
N LEU A 145 4.26 17.26 -3.92
CA LEU A 145 4.92 16.15 -4.59
C LEU A 145 4.18 14.84 -4.33
N VAL A 146 3.93 14.53 -3.06
CA VAL A 146 3.25 13.31 -2.63
C VAL A 146 1.85 13.22 -3.23
N SER A 147 1.07 14.30 -3.21
CA SER A 147 -0.26 14.35 -3.81
C SER A 147 -0.21 14.09 -5.31
N ARG A 148 0.66 14.78 -6.06
CA ARG A 148 0.75 14.61 -7.52
C ARG A 148 1.20 13.21 -7.92
N LEU A 149 2.17 12.65 -7.21
CA LEU A 149 2.62 11.26 -7.43
C LEU A 149 1.49 10.26 -7.12
N HIS A 150 0.74 10.49 -6.04
CA HIS A 150 -0.45 9.69 -5.73
C HIS A 150 -1.54 9.81 -6.80
N ASP A 151 -1.78 11.01 -7.32
CA ASP A 151 -2.76 11.27 -8.38
C ASP A 151 -2.37 10.54 -9.67
N ILE A 152 -1.09 10.56 -10.06
CA ILE A 152 -0.58 9.76 -11.19
C ILE A 152 -0.88 8.29 -10.98
N ASN A 153 -0.58 7.75 -9.81
CA ASN A 153 -0.85 6.36 -9.46
C ASN A 153 -2.35 6.02 -9.57
N THR A 154 -3.22 6.95 -9.16
CA THR A 154 -4.68 6.80 -9.23
C THR A 154 -5.18 6.88 -10.68
N LEU A 155 -4.67 7.82 -11.47
CA LEU A 155 -5.01 8.03 -12.87
C LEU A 155 -4.55 6.86 -13.76
N GLN A 156 -3.35 6.35 -13.54
CA GLN A 156 -2.85 5.13 -14.20
C GLN A 156 -3.77 3.94 -13.92
N ALA A 157 -4.09 3.70 -12.63
CA ALA A 157 -4.98 2.61 -12.25
C ALA A 157 -6.38 2.78 -12.85
N PHE A 158 -6.93 3.99 -12.82
CA PHE A 158 -8.24 4.30 -13.42
C PHE A 158 -8.26 4.00 -14.92
N LEU A 159 -7.21 4.41 -15.64
CA LEU A 159 -7.09 4.19 -17.08
C LEU A 159 -7.01 2.70 -17.42
N VAL A 160 -6.09 1.94 -16.81
CA VAL A 160 -5.89 0.52 -17.14
C VAL A 160 -7.08 -0.35 -16.70
N ILE A 161 -7.76 -0.02 -15.60
CA ILE A 161 -8.98 -0.74 -15.17
C ILE A 161 -10.09 -0.56 -16.20
N ASN A 162 -10.38 0.69 -16.60
CA ASN A 162 -11.49 0.99 -17.50
C ASN A 162 -11.24 0.53 -18.94
N ARG A 163 -9.97 0.46 -19.33
CA ARG A 163 -9.54 -0.04 -20.64
C ARG A 163 -9.17 -1.52 -20.65
N GLN A 164 -9.23 -2.18 -19.49
CA GLN A 164 -8.86 -3.59 -19.30
C GLN A 164 -7.47 -3.93 -19.85
N LEU A 165 -6.50 -3.04 -19.59
CA LEU A 165 -5.15 -3.17 -20.11
C LEU A 165 -4.25 -3.92 -19.13
N GLU A 166 -3.31 -4.68 -19.70
CA GLU A 166 -2.12 -5.16 -19.01
C GLU A 166 -0.92 -4.55 -19.70
N ILE A 167 -0.16 -3.74 -18.97
CA ILE A 167 0.98 -3.01 -19.52
C ILE A 167 2.24 -3.24 -18.71
N THR A 168 3.36 -3.14 -19.39
CA THR A 168 4.68 -2.97 -18.78
C THR A 168 5.35 -1.76 -19.42
N ILE A 169 5.92 -0.91 -18.57
CA ILE A 169 6.72 0.24 -18.95
C ILE A 169 8.15 -0.04 -18.51
N GLU A 170 9.06 -0.12 -19.46
CA GLU A 170 10.50 -0.35 -19.25
C GLU A 170 11.26 0.69 -20.09
N GLU A 171 12.21 1.40 -19.48
CA GLU A 171 13.00 2.45 -20.17
C GLU A 171 12.12 3.50 -20.88
N GLY A 172 10.94 3.76 -20.33
CA GLY A 172 9.94 4.69 -20.90
C GLY A 172 9.17 4.18 -22.10
N VAL A 173 9.37 2.93 -22.52
CA VAL A 173 8.60 2.28 -23.57
C VAL A 173 7.43 1.52 -22.96
N VAL A 174 6.20 1.89 -23.34
CA VAL A 174 4.98 1.20 -22.91
C VAL A 174 4.72 0.01 -23.84
N ARG A 175 4.53 -1.18 -23.27
CA ARG A 175 4.26 -2.43 -23.98
C ARG A 175 3.01 -3.08 -23.41
N GLU A 176 2.07 -3.48 -24.27
CA GLU A 176 0.89 -4.25 -23.87
C GLU A 176 1.21 -5.75 -23.75
N ASN A 177 0.54 -6.43 -22.81
CA ASN A 177 0.61 -7.88 -22.58
C ASN A 177 2.03 -8.43 -22.39
N ASN A 178 2.95 -7.59 -21.93
CA ASN A 178 4.29 -8.00 -21.57
C ASN A 178 4.42 -8.11 -20.06
N HIS A 179 5.17 -9.10 -19.58
CA HIS A 179 5.53 -9.20 -18.17
C HIS A 179 6.85 -8.49 -17.91
N LEU A 180 7.00 -7.93 -16.72
CA LEU A 180 8.27 -7.37 -16.29
C LEU A 180 9.34 -8.47 -16.32
N SER A 181 10.40 -8.24 -17.07
CA SER A 181 11.49 -9.20 -17.19
C SER A 181 12.54 -8.99 -16.10
N SER A 182 13.13 -10.06 -15.58
CA SER A 182 14.21 -9.96 -14.59
C SER A 182 15.49 -9.30 -15.14
N GLY A 183 15.64 -9.24 -16.47
CA GLY A 183 16.83 -8.68 -17.12
C GLY A 183 17.02 -7.17 -16.97
N GLN A 184 15.96 -6.43 -16.62
CA GLN A 184 16.00 -4.98 -16.36
C GLN A 184 16.23 -4.62 -14.90
N ILE A 185 16.04 -5.60 -14.02
CA ILE A 185 16.23 -5.45 -12.58
C ILE A 185 17.72 -5.53 -12.31
N GLN A 186 18.19 -4.74 -11.35
CA GLN A 186 19.56 -4.76 -10.87
C GLN A 186 19.58 -5.15 -9.40
N SER A 187 20.69 -5.71 -8.96
CA SER A 187 20.90 -5.95 -7.54
C SER A 187 20.85 -4.63 -6.78
N GLY A 188 20.03 -4.57 -5.75
CA GLY A 188 19.77 -3.38 -4.96
C GLY A 188 18.52 -2.60 -5.37
N ASP A 189 17.84 -2.98 -6.47
CA ASP A 189 16.55 -2.40 -6.82
C ASP A 189 15.50 -2.77 -5.78
N PHE A 190 14.67 -1.79 -5.40
CA PHE A 190 13.50 -2.02 -4.56
C PHE A 190 12.33 -2.40 -5.46
N ILE A 191 11.57 -3.40 -5.05
CA ILE A 191 10.33 -3.77 -5.74
C ILE A 191 9.18 -3.44 -4.80
N ILE A 192 8.24 -2.63 -5.28
CA ILE A 192 6.94 -2.42 -4.66
C ILE A 192 5.95 -3.32 -5.40
N ASP A 193 5.21 -4.12 -4.65
CA ASP A 193 4.35 -5.16 -5.20
C ASP A 193 3.00 -5.20 -4.45
N ASP A 194 1.92 -5.49 -5.17
CA ASP A 194 0.57 -5.62 -4.61
C ASP A 194 -0.11 -6.98 -4.84
N SER A 195 0.66 -8.02 -5.18
CA SER A 195 0.18 -9.41 -5.32
C SER A 195 -0.34 -10.03 -4.03
N SER A 196 0.03 -9.48 -2.87
CA SER A 196 -0.47 -9.90 -1.57
C SER A 196 -1.13 -8.75 -0.82
N LEU A 197 -2.30 -9.00 -0.25
CA LEU A 197 -3.04 -8.07 0.62
C LEU A 197 -3.16 -8.62 2.03
N GLU A 198 -2.11 -9.28 2.54
CA GLU A 198 -2.17 -9.92 3.86
C GLU A 198 -2.41 -8.89 4.98
N TYR A 199 -1.97 -7.63 4.87
CA TYR A 199 -2.21 -6.58 5.87
C TYR A 199 -2.52 -5.22 5.24
N PRO A 200 -3.71 -5.07 4.61
CA PRO A 200 -4.02 -3.92 3.78
C PRO A 200 -4.25 -2.63 4.60
N PHE A 201 -4.49 -2.76 5.91
CA PHE A 201 -4.79 -1.64 6.81
C PHE A 201 -3.67 -0.60 6.86
N LEU A 202 -2.41 -1.00 6.66
CA LEU A 202 -1.27 -0.07 6.69
C LEU A 202 -1.37 0.91 5.53
N SER A 203 -1.61 0.35 4.35
CA SER A 203 -1.63 1.10 3.10
C SER A 203 -2.82 2.05 3.05
N ILE A 204 -4.01 1.57 3.45
CA ILE A 204 -5.24 2.38 3.51
C ILE A 204 -5.28 3.38 4.65
N SER A 205 -4.34 3.33 5.59
CA SER A 205 -4.28 4.27 6.72
C SER A 205 -3.46 5.53 6.45
N LYS A 206 -2.65 5.56 5.38
CA LYS A 206 -1.85 6.74 5.04
C LYS A 206 -2.66 7.82 4.31
N ILE A 207 -2.14 9.05 4.36
CA ILE A 207 -2.66 10.19 3.61
C ILE A 207 -1.52 10.77 2.75
N PRO A 208 -1.64 10.69 1.41
CA PRO A 208 -2.67 10.00 0.66
C PRO A 208 -2.58 8.48 0.81
N VAL A 209 -3.64 7.76 0.43
CA VAL A 209 -3.69 6.30 0.59
C VAL A 209 -2.56 5.64 -0.20
N ALA A 210 -1.76 4.83 0.49
CA ALA A 210 -0.79 3.96 -0.15
C ALA A 210 -1.54 2.80 -0.83
N LEU A 211 -1.29 2.56 -2.12
CA LEU A 211 -1.99 1.54 -2.91
C LEU A 211 -1.16 0.25 -3.09
N SER A 212 -0.03 0.13 -2.40
CA SER A 212 0.89 -0.99 -2.54
C SER A 212 1.40 -1.47 -1.17
N PRO A 213 1.04 -2.69 -0.75
CA PRO A 213 1.26 -3.19 0.61
C PRO A 213 2.56 -3.99 0.83
N ALA A 214 3.28 -4.40 -0.22
CA ALA A 214 4.49 -5.20 -0.08
C ALA A 214 5.71 -4.51 -0.71
N THR A 215 6.87 -4.68 -0.09
CA THR A 215 8.15 -4.28 -0.67
C THR A 215 9.30 -5.15 -0.19
N GLY A 216 10.39 -5.10 -0.94
CA GLY A 216 11.65 -5.77 -0.66
C GLY A 216 12.74 -5.31 -1.63
N ILE A 217 13.91 -5.90 -1.54
CA ILE A 217 15.07 -5.58 -2.34
C ILE A 217 15.49 -6.78 -3.20
N ALA A 218 15.81 -6.54 -4.46
CA ALA A 218 16.32 -7.55 -5.37
C ALA A 218 17.81 -7.78 -5.15
N LEU A 219 18.21 -9.04 -5.08
CA LEU A 219 19.59 -9.48 -5.23
C LEU A 219 19.69 -10.27 -6.53
N LEU A 220 20.57 -9.82 -7.42
CA LEU A 220 20.89 -10.53 -8.65
C LEU A 220 22.37 -10.85 -8.66
N GLY A 221 22.72 -12.09 -8.97
CA GLY A 221 24.10 -12.56 -8.98
C GLY A 221 24.22 -13.91 -9.68
N ASN A 222 25.47 -14.33 -9.89
CA ASN A 222 25.77 -15.59 -10.59
C ASN A 222 25.22 -16.82 -9.83
N ASP A 223 25.17 -16.76 -8.50
CA ASP A 223 24.82 -17.89 -7.66
C ASP A 223 23.35 -17.88 -7.20
N SER A 224 22.68 -16.73 -7.18
CA SER A 224 21.31 -16.60 -6.69
C SER A 224 20.62 -15.32 -7.15
N ASN A 225 19.39 -15.47 -7.66
CA ASN A 225 18.45 -14.37 -7.93
C ASN A 225 17.31 -14.43 -6.91
N ALA A 226 17.29 -13.47 -6.00
CA ALA A 226 16.36 -13.46 -4.88
C ALA A 226 15.73 -12.09 -4.67
N PHE A 227 14.53 -12.10 -4.11
CA PHE A 227 13.83 -10.97 -3.58
C PHE A 227 13.80 -11.10 -2.05
N ILE A 228 14.47 -10.19 -1.38
CA ILE A 228 14.61 -10.19 0.08
C ILE A 228 13.56 -9.23 0.64
N ALA A 229 12.64 -9.77 1.43
CA ALA A 229 11.57 -9.00 2.04
C ALA A 229 11.26 -9.53 3.44
N SER A 230 10.80 -8.64 4.33
CA SER A 230 10.10 -9.09 5.53
C SER A 230 8.63 -9.25 5.23
N LEU A 231 8.14 -10.49 5.31
CA LEU A 231 6.79 -10.87 4.94
C LEU A 231 6.01 -11.32 6.16
N PRO A 232 4.70 -11.03 6.21
CA PRO A 232 3.88 -11.57 7.27
C PRO A 232 3.94 -13.10 7.34
N ALA A 233 3.91 -13.63 8.57
CA ALA A 233 4.05 -15.04 8.92
C ALA A 233 5.40 -15.70 8.59
N GLN A 234 6.19 -15.14 7.67
CA GLN A 234 7.49 -15.69 7.27
C GLN A 234 8.68 -14.92 7.86
N GLY A 235 8.48 -13.66 8.27
CA GLY A 235 9.56 -12.79 8.70
C GLY A 235 10.47 -12.40 7.54
N LEU A 236 11.74 -12.10 7.85
CA LEU A 236 12.74 -11.81 6.84
C LEU A 236 13.07 -13.06 6.03
N HIS A 237 12.75 -13.04 4.73
CA HIS A 237 12.90 -14.19 3.86
C HIS A 237 13.44 -13.80 2.48
N ALA A 238 14.22 -14.68 1.86
CA ALA A 238 14.65 -14.57 0.48
C ALA A 238 13.77 -15.44 -0.42
N ILE A 239 12.94 -14.81 -1.25
CA ILE A 239 12.09 -15.49 -2.23
C ILE A 239 12.85 -15.58 -3.56
N PRO A 240 12.91 -16.73 -4.24
CA PRO A 240 13.41 -16.79 -5.61
C PRO A 240 12.69 -15.79 -6.53
N ALA A 241 13.44 -15.06 -7.35
CA ALA A 241 12.89 -13.97 -8.16
C ALA A 241 11.78 -14.43 -9.12
N ASP A 242 11.94 -15.61 -9.72
CA ASP A 242 10.94 -16.26 -10.59
C ASP A 242 9.60 -16.50 -9.88
N GLN A 243 9.63 -16.90 -8.61
CA GLN A 243 8.42 -17.09 -7.81
C GLN A 243 7.70 -15.79 -7.53
N LEU A 244 8.42 -14.67 -7.37
CA LEU A 244 7.81 -13.35 -7.23
C LEU A 244 7.09 -12.96 -8.52
N PHE A 245 7.77 -13.04 -9.66
CA PHE A 245 7.20 -12.60 -10.94
C PHE A 245 6.08 -13.50 -11.46
N ALA A 246 6.05 -14.77 -11.05
CA ALA A 246 4.96 -15.70 -11.34
C ALA A 246 3.63 -15.33 -10.63
N LYS A 247 3.68 -14.57 -9.53
CA LYS A 247 2.46 -14.12 -8.83
C LYS A 247 1.79 -12.98 -9.60
N PRO A 248 0.48 -13.09 -9.89
CA PRO A 248 -0.28 -11.98 -10.46
C PRO A 248 -0.25 -10.77 -9.54
N ALA A 249 0.13 -9.62 -10.08
CA ALA A 249 0.12 -8.34 -9.38
C ALA A 249 -0.70 -7.34 -10.20
N GLY A 250 -1.45 -6.47 -9.51
CA GLY A 250 -2.10 -5.32 -10.14
C GLY A 250 -1.10 -4.24 -10.46
N ARG A 251 -0.10 -4.04 -9.61
CA ARG A 251 1.02 -3.13 -9.78
C ARG A 251 2.28 -3.78 -9.26
N ARG A 252 3.31 -3.75 -10.10
CA ARG A 252 4.68 -4.00 -9.70
C ARG A 252 5.54 -2.86 -10.17
N MET A 253 6.22 -2.20 -9.26
CA MET A 253 7.07 -1.04 -9.57
C MET A 253 8.49 -1.34 -9.11
N VAL A 254 9.45 -1.10 -10.00
CA VAL A 254 10.87 -1.22 -9.69
C VAL A 254 11.42 0.17 -9.47
N LEU A 255 12.02 0.37 -8.30
CA LEU A 255 12.67 1.60 -7.89
C LEU A 255 14.17 1.36 -7.76
N ARG A 256 14.96 2.31 -8.25
CA ARG A 256 16.42 2.28 -8.16
C ARG A 256 16.90 3.54 -7.48
N TRP A 257 18.00 3.44 -6.73
CA TRP A 257 18.73 4.64 -6.33
C TRP A 257 19.11 5.47 -7.54
N ARG A 258 19.03 6.79 -7.41
CA ARG A 258 19.58 7.64 -8.46
C ARG A 258 21.09 7.54 -8.47
N SER A 259 21.66 7.50 -9.68
CA SER A 259 23.11 7.38 -9.88
C SER A 259 23.88 8.66 -9.54
N ASP A 260 23.19 9.79 -9.39
CA ASP A 260 23.75 11.10 -9.08
C ASP A 260 23.86 11.39 -7.57
N LEU A 261 23.38 10.49 -6.71
CA LEU A 261 23.49 10.66 -5.26
C LEU A 261 24.96 10.57 -4.81
N PRO A 262 25.44 11.49 -3.95
CA PRO A 262 26.83 11.48 -3.49
C PRO A 262 27.29 10.14 -2.90
N GLY A 263 26.44 9.48 -2.09
CA GLY A 263 26.75 8.18 -1.50
C GLY A 263 26.84 7.04 -2.52
N ILE A 264 26.05 7.10 -3.60
CA ILE A 264 26.09 6.12 -4.69
C ILE A 264 27.30 6.36 -5.59
N ILE A 265 27.66 7.62 -5.87
CA ILE A 265 28.89 7.97 -6.60
C ILE A 265 30.12 7.49 -5.82
N ALA A 266 30.15 7.71 -4.51
CA ALA A 266 31.26 7.31 -3.64
C ALA A 266 31.38 5.77 -3.52
N ASN A 267 30.27 5.05 -3.55
CA ASN A 267 30.24 3.59 -3.55
C ASN A 267 29.17 3.05 -4.54
N PRO A 268 29.52 2.86 -5.82
CA PRO A 268 28.57 2.38 -6.83
C PRO A 268 28.02 0.98 -6.55
N THR A 269 28.71 0.18 -5.71
CA THR A 269 28.27 -1.16 -5.33
C THR A 269 27.37 -1.18 -4.09
N LEU A 270 27.04 -0.02 -3.51
CA LEU A 270 26.34 0.07 -2.23
C LEU A 270 25.00 -0.67 -2.23
N ALA A 271 24.21 -0.52 -3.29
CA ALA A 271 22.90 -1.15 -3.40
C ALA A 271 23.01 -2.68 -3.46
N HIS A 272 24.01 -3.20 -4.18
CA HIS A 272 24.32 -4.63 -4.19
C HIS A 272 24.79 -5.11 -2.82
N GLN A 273 25.67 -4.37 -2.14
CA GLN A 273 26.14 -4.71 -0.80
C GLN A 273 24.99 -4.78 0.23
N ALA A 274 24.02 -3.86 0.14
CA ALA A 274 22.84 -3.87 0.99
C ALA A 274 21.95 -5.11 0.71
N ALA A 275 21.70 -5.42 -0.56
CA ALA A 275 20.94 -6.62 -0.95
C ALA A 275 21.63 -7.92 -0.51
N SER A 276 22.95 -8.02 -0.69
CA SER A 276 23.76 -9.16 -0.26
C SER A 276 23.75 -9.32 1.26
N TYR A 277 23.81 -8.21 2.00
CA TYR A 277 23.69 -8.23 3.45
C TYR A 277 22.31 -8.71 3.92
N GLY A 278 21.23 -8.19 3.33
CA GLY A 278 19.87 -8.65 3.62
C GLY A 278 19.66 -10.13 3.30
N TYR A 279 20.24 -10.61 2.20
CA TYR A 279 20.22 -12.03 1.86
C TYR A 279 20.96 -12.87 2.90
N GLN A 280 22.18 -12.50 3.28
CA GLN A 280 22.94 -13.20 4.32
C GLN A 280 22.17 -13.23 5.65
N LEU A 281 21.56 -12.12 6.06
CA LEU A 281 20.72 -12.07 7.26
C LEU A 281 19.55 -13.06 7.17
N SER A 282 18.84 -13.09 6.04
CA SER A 282 17.71 -14.03 5.84
C SER A 282 18.12 -15.51 5.91
N GLN A 283 19.38 -15.83 5.61
CA GLN A 283 19.90 -17.20 5.67
C GLN A 283 20.44 -17.56 7.06
N THR A 284 20.87 -16.58 7.85
CA THR A 284 21.61 -16.81 9.11
C THR A 284 20.79 -16.54 10.35
N LEU A 285 19.77 -15.68 10.26
CA LEU A 285 18.91 -15.29 11.37
C LEU A 285 17.45 -15.46 10.98
N ALA A 286 16.69 -16.18 11.82
CA ALA A 286 15.25 -16.21 11.72
C ALA A 286 14.67 -14.92 12.35
N LEU A 287 14.74 -13.80 11.63
CA LEU A 287 14.15 -12.54 12.07
C LEU A 287 12.64 -12.56 11.78
N PRO A 288 11.78 -12.59 12.82
CA PRO A 288 10.33 -12.60 12.65
C PRO A 288 9.81 -11.27 12.11
N TYR A 289 8.57 -11.30 11.62
CA TYR A 289 7.89 -10.11 11.15
C TYR A 289 7.46 -9.22 12.33
N ASP A 290 7.68 -7.91 12.24
CA ASP A 290 7.18 -6.98 13.25
C ASP A 290 5.72 -6.58 12.99
N TYR A 291 4.83 -7.12 13.82
CA TYR A 291 3.39 -6.81 13.80
C TYR A 291 3.02 -5.55 14.57
N LEU A 292 3.87 -5.13 15.51
CA LEU A 292 3.63 -3.95 16.34
C LEU A 292 4.16 -2.68 15.67
N MET A 293 5.14 -2.83 14.77
CA MET A 293 5.82 -1.72 14.10
C MET A 293 6.48 -0.82 15.15
N ASP A 294 7.30 -1.45 15.99
CA ASP A 294 8.05 -0.81 17.04
C ASP A 294 9.46 -0.50 16.51
N PRO A 295 9.75 0.78 16.18
CA PRO A 295 11.02 1.15 15.58
C PRO A 295 12.20 0.98 16.55
N ALA A 296 11.95 0.72 17.84
CA ALA A 296 12.99 0.47 18.83
C ALA A 296 13.41 -1.00 18.93
N ASN A 297 12.70 -1.93 18.26
CA ASN A 297 12.91 -3.36 18.42
C ASN A 297 13.44 -4.06 17.16
N TYR A 298 14.76 -4.25 17.07
CA TYR A 298 15.39 -5.00 15.97
C TYR A 298 15.29 -6.53 16.09
N SER A 299 14.61 -7.06 17.12
CA SER A 299 14.38 -8.51 17.22
C SER A 299 13.31 -9.03 16.25
N ALA A 300 12.60 -8.12 15.58
CA ALA A 300 11.64 -8.36 14.52
C ALA A 300 11.78 -7.21 13.51
N LEU A 301 11.38 -7.40 12.25
CA LEU A 301 11.47 -6.34 11.26
C LEU A 301 10.18 -6.27 10.44
N PHE A 302 9.61 -5.09 10.29
CA PHE A 302 8.62 -4.79 9.25
C PHE A 302 9.30 -4.63 7.88
N ALA A 303 8.52 -4.67 6.79
CA ALA A 303 9.04 -4.64 5.43
C ALA A 303 9.94 -3.42 5.14
N THR A 304 9.53 -2.22 5.54
CA THR A 304 10.33 -0.99 5.33
C THR A 304 11.46 -0.84 6.35
N GLU A 305 11.29 -1.35 7.57
CA GLU A 305 12.34 -1.39 8.60
C GLU A 305 13.49 -2.30 8.15
N ALA A 306 13.18 -3.47 7.58
CA ALA A 306 14.19 -4.36 7.01
C ALA A 306 15.01 -3.67 5.91
N LEU A 307 14.34 -2.93 5.02
CA LEU A 307 15.02 -2.17 3.98
C LEU A 307 15.91 -1.08 4.58
N ALA A 308 15.41 -0.29 5.53
CA ALA A 308 16.22 0.72 6.20
C ALA A 308 17.42 0.10 6.93
N TYR A 309 17.23 -1.04 7.59
CA TYR A 309 18.27 -1.79 8.29
C TYR A 309 19.40 -2.26 7.34
N PHE A 310 19.08 -2.68 6.12
CA PHE A 310 20.10 -3.07 5.14
C PHE A 310 21.01 -1.91 4.72
N TYR A 311 20.52 -0.68 4.84
CA TYR A 311 21.27 0.56 4.56
C TYR A 311 21.78 1.26 5.82
N GLU A 312 21.58 0.68 7.01
CA GLU A 312 22.08 1.27 8.25
C GLU A 312 23.62 1.37 8.21
N GLY A 313 24.14 2.52 8.69
CA GLY A 313 25.58 2.82 8.68
C GLY A 313 26.20 3.12 7.31
N ARG A 314 25.41 3.24 6.23
CA ARG A 314 25.90 3.34 4.83
C ARG A 314 25.85 4.74 4.19
N GLN A 315 25.86 5.81 4.99
CA GLN A 315 25.85 7.22 4.54
C GLN A 315 24.68 7.64 3.63
N ILE A 316 23.68 6.78 3.44
CA ILE A 316 22.47 7.08 2.70
C ILE A 316 21.27 6.82 3.59
N THR A 317 20.33 7.75 3.60
CA THR A 317 19.04 7.63 4.27
C THR A 317 18.00 7.17 3.26
N LEU A 318 17.23 6.12 3.61
CA LEU A 318 16.18 5.60 2.74
C LEU A 318 14.90 6.42 2.77
N PHE A 319 14.53 6.94 3.94
CA PHE A 319 13.32 7.71 4.13
C PHE A 319 13.66 9.09 4.71
N ASP A 320 13.57 10.13 3.88
CA ASP A 320 13.78 11.52 4.33
C ASP A 320 12.51 12.10 4.95
N PHE A 321 11.35 11.57 4.56
CA PHE A 321 10.05 11.91 5.13
C PHE A 321 9.10 10.72 5.02
N VAL A 322 8.01 10.80 5.79
CA VAL A 322 6.95 9.81 5.85
C VAL A 322 5.60 10.53 5.79
N ALA A 323 4.66 10.03 4.99
CA ALA A 323 3.34 10.62 4.92
C ALA A 323 2.56 10.38 6.23
N PRO A 324 1.70 11.34 6.63
CA PRO A 324 0.93 11.23 7.85
C PRO A 324 -0.06 10.06 7.79
N THR A 325 -0.35 9.49 8.95
CA THR A 325 -1.40 8.49 9.12
C THR A 325 -2.74 9.20 9.37
N ASP A 326 -3.80 8.72 8.73
CA ASP A 326 -5.17 9.22 8.90
C ASP A 326 -5.59 9.08 10.36
N SER A 327 -5.88 10.23 10.97
CA SER A 327 -6.30 10.31 12.38
C SER A 327 -7.51 9.43 12.71
N ALA A 328 -8.41 9.18 11.75
CA ALA A 328 -9.55 8.28 11.95
C ALA A 328 -9.16 6.79 11.99
N MET A 329 -8.00 6.45 11.40
CA MET A 329 -7.44 5.10 11.39
C MET A 329 -6.51 4.82 12.57
N MET A 330 -6.07 5.85 13.29
CA MET A 330 -5.18 5.68 14.44
C MET A 330 -5.79 4.82 15.55
N LEU A 331 -7.04 5.05 15.92
CA LEU A 331 -7.72 4.26 16.96
C LEU A 331 -7.86 2.78 16.58
N PRO A 332 -8.37 2.41 15.39
CA PRO A 332 -8.47 1.00 15.02
C PRO A 332 -7.10 0.34 14.81
N LEU A 333 -6.07 1.07 14.33
CA LEU A 333 -4.70 0.57 14.26
C LEU A 333 -4.11 0.30 15.66
N ASN A 334 -4.29 1.23 16.61
CA ASN A 334 -3.86 1.02 17.99
C ASN A 334 -4.56 -0.18 18.64
N ARG A 335 -5.83 -0.47 18.28
CA ARG A 335 -6.54 -1.68 18.73
C ARG A 335 -5.95 -2.97 18.16
N LEU A 336 -5.30 -2.89 17.00
CA LEU A 336 -4.50 -3.98 16.44
C LEU A 336 -3.10 -4.07 17.10
N GLY A 337 -2.76 -3.16 18.02
CA GLY A 337 -1.42 -3.05 18.61
C GLY A 337 -0.39 -2.41 17.69
N ILE A 338 -0.81 -1.80 16.58
CA ILE A 338 0.08 -1.23 15.57
C ILE A 338 0.40 0.21 15.91
N HIS A 339 1.69 0.53 15.94
CA HIS A 339 2.21 1.86 16.27
C HIS A 339 2.77 2.58 15.04
N LEU A 340 1.90 2.92 14.07
CA LEU A 340 2.32 3.50 12.77
C LEU A 340 2.76 4.99 12.83
N HIS A 341 2.97 5.57 14.02
CA HIS A 341 3.34 6.99 14.11
C HIS A 341 4.78 7.20 13.63
N GLY A 342 4.95 7.98 12.55
CA GLY A 342 6.27 8.28 11.98
C GLY A 342 6.92 7.11 11.23
N GLN A 343 6.20 5.99 11.06
CA GLN A 343 6.67 4.80 10.38
C GLN A 343 6.39 4.84 8.87
N ALA A 344 7.40 4.55 8.06
CA ALA A 344 7.27 4.45 6.60
C ALA A 344 6.52 3.17 6.22
N VAL A 345 5.62 3.27 5.24
CA VAL A 345 4.98 2.09 4.61
C VAL A 345 5.58 1.85 3.22
N PRO A 346 5.43 0.65 2.63
CA PRO A 346 6.05 0.30 1.34
C PRO A 346 5.89 1.33 0.22
N ALA A 347 4.69 1.92 0.08
CA ALA A 347 4.45 2.93 -0.94
C ALA A 347 5.24 4.25 -0.76
N GLU A 348 5.77 4.53 0.44
CA GLU A 348 6.57 5.75 0.69
C GLU A 348 7.87 5.76 -0.10
N LEU A 349 8.42 4.60 -0.46
CA LEU A 349 9.58 4.49 -1.32
C LEU A 349 9.35 5.21 -2.67
N PHE A 350 8.13 5.15 -3.20
CA PHE A 350 7.79 5.83 -4.45
C PHE A 350 7.90 7.36 -4.31
N HIS A 351 7.67 7.91 -3.12
CA HIS A 351 7.69 9.34 -2.86
C HIS A 351 9.11 9.90 -2.59
N GLN A 352 10.09 9.05 -2.26
CA GLN A 352 11.46 9.50 -1.94
C GLN A 352 12.17 10.06 -3.17
N ASN A 353 12.72 11.27 -3.11
CA ASN A 353 13.43 11.90 -4.24
C ASN A 353 14.77 11.21 -4.57
N THR A 354 15.31 10.41 -3.65
CA THR A 354 16.54 9.62 -3.82
C THR A 354 16.34 8.37 -4.69
N LEU A 355 15.08 7.98 -4.95
CA LEU A 355 14.74 6.83 -5.77
C LEU A 355 14.10 7.28 -7.08
N GLN A 356 14.37 6.57 -8.17
CA GLN A 356 13.72 6.74 -9.48
C GLN A 356 12.95 5.48 -9.87
N VAL A 357 11.89 5.64 -10.66
CA VAL A 357 11.13 4.50 -11.18
C VAL A 357 11.77 4.04 -12.48
N VAL A 358 12.28 2.81 -12.51
CA VAL A 358 12.95 2.25 -13.70
C VAL A 358 12.03 1.35 -14.52
N ALA A 359 11.05 0.72 -13.86
CA ALA A 359 10.05 -0.09 -14.54
C ALA A 359 8.72 -0.12 -13.77
N LEU A 360 7.63 -0.32 -14.52
CA LEU A 360 6.28 -0.39 -13.99
C LEU A 360 5.44 -1.41 -14.76
N GLN A 361 4.92 -2.41 -14.06
CA GLN A 361 3.89 -3.31 -14.56
C GLN A 361 2.54 -2.93 -13.95
N LEU A 362 1.50 -2.85 -14.78
CA LEU A 362 0.12 -2.64 -14.35
C LEU A 362 -0.81 -3.68 -14.98
N SER A 363 -1.76 -4.18 -14.21
CA SER A 363 -2.83 -5.06 -14.70
C SER A 363 -4.20 -4.59 -14.23
N GLY A 364 -5.04 -4.19 -15.19
CA GLY A 364 -6.38 -3.67 -14.94
C GLY A 364 -7.27 -4.61 -14.11
N PRO A 365 -7.42 -5.90 -14.45
CA PRO A 365 -8.27 -6.80 -13.69
C PRO A 365 -7.80 -7.01 -12.24
N GLN A 366 -6.49 -7.08 -12.02
CA GLN A 366 -5.88 -7.30 -10.71
C GLN A 366 -6.00 -6.03 -9.86
N LEU A 367 -5.78 -4.84 -10.45
CA LEU A 367 -6.00 -3.54 -9.80
C LEU A 367 -7.45 -3.31 -9.41
N LYS A 368 -8.40 -3.74 -10.26
CA LYS A 368 -9.84 -3.70 -9.96
C LYS A 368 -10.16 -4.53 -8.72
N THR A 369 -9.72 -5.79 -8.69
CA THR A 369 -9.90 -6.69 -7.55
C THR A 369 -9.29 -6.12 -6.27
N ARG A 370 -8.04 -5.64 -6.37
CA ARG A 370 -7.33 -5.00 -5.26
C ARG A 370 -8.09 -3.78 -4.73
N ASN A 371 -8.53 -2.87 -5.59
CA ASN A 371 -9.22 -1.65 -5.18
C ASN A 371 -10.54 -1.96 -4.43
N LEU A 372 -11.30 -2.96 -4.90
CA LEU A 372 -12.49 -3.44 -4.20
C LEU A 372 -12.16 -3.97 -2.79
N GLN A 373 -11.13 -4.81 -2.70
CA GLN A 373 -10.69 -5.37 -1.43
C GLN A 373 -10.22 -4.25 -0.48
N LEU A 374 -9.36 -3.35 -0.93
CA LEU A 374 -8.88 -2.22 -0.12
C LEU A 374 -10.02 -1.35 0.38
N ALA A 375 -11.03 -1.05 -0.44
CA ALA A 375 -12.20 -0.28 -0.02
C ALA A 375 -13.05 -1.04 1.02
N ALA A 376 -13.27 -2.34 0.83
CA ALA A 376 -13.96 -3.19 1.81
C ALA A 376 -13.20 -3.29 3.14
N TYR A 377 -11.88 -3.47 3.09
CA TYR A 377 -11.01 -3.47 4.27
C TYR A 377 -11.01 -2.12 4.98
N ARG A 378 -11.03 -1.00 4.24
CA ARG A 378 -11.11 0.35 4.83
C ARG A 378 -12.39 0.51 5.64
N LYS A 379 -13.54 0.12 5.08
CA LYS A 379 -14.82 0.13 5.80
C LYS A 379 -14.79 -0.79 7.01
N ALA A 380 -14.30 -2.03 6.86
CA ALA A 380 -14.19 -3.00 7.95
C ALA A 380 -13.25 -2.56 9.08
N LEU A 381 -12.17 -1.85 8.76
CA LEU A 381 -11.25 -1.30 9.75
C LEU A 381 -11.94 -0.19 10.56
N LEU A 382 -12.72 0.67 9.91
CA LEU A 382 -13.45 1.75 10.58
C LEU A 382 -14.54 1.22 11.54
N THR A 383 -15.19 0.10 11.22
CA THR A 383 -16.18 -0.53 12.11
C THR A 383 -15.56 -1.15 13.36
N LEU A 384 -14.22 -1.35 13.40
CA LEU A 384 -13.59 -1.76 14.66
C LEU A 384 -13.85 -0.75 15.78
N ASN A 385 -14.12 0.51 15.46
CA ASN A 385 -14.43 1.54 16.45
C ASN A 385 -15.81 1.37 17.12
N ASP A 386 -16.71 0.59 16.51
CA ASP A 386 -18.09 0.48 16.97
C ASP A 386 -18.22 -0.23 18.33
N PRO A 387 -19.20 0.16 19.17
CA PRO A 387 -19.45 -0.51 20.45
C PRO A 387 -19.79 -2.00 20.31
N SER A 388 -20.42 -2.40 19.19
CA SER A 388 -20.77 -3.78 18.86
C SER A 388 -19.55 -4.69 18.77
N THR A 389 -18.39 -4.14 18.36
CA THR A 389 -17.11 -4.82 18.25
C THR A 389 -16.58 -5.29 19.60
N ARG A 390 -17.07 -4.75 20.73
CA ARG A 390 -16.73 -5.28 22.07
C ARG A 390 -17.11 -6.75 22.25
N LYS A 391 -18.09 -7.26 21.49
CA LYS A 391 -18.51 -8.66 21.56
C LYS A 391 -17.42 -9.64 21.11
N ILE A 392 -16.47 -9.21 20.27
CA ILE A 392 -15.40 -10.12 19.80
C ILE A 392 -14.48 -10.54 20.96
N ARG A 393 -14.42 -9.77 22.05
CA ARG A 393 -13.57 -10.04 23.22
C ARG A 393 -13.84 -11.40 23.86
N TRP A 394 -15.06 -11.92 23.72
CA TRP A 394 -15.42 -13.26 24.20
C TRP A 394 -14.67 -14.37 23.44
N LEU A 395 -14.10 -14.10 22.28
CA LEU A 395 -13.25 -15.04 21.55
C LEU A 395 -11.78 -14.99 22.01
N LEU A 396 -11.38 -13.99 22.80
CA LEU A 396 -9.98 -13.83 23.22
C LEU A 396 -9.40 -15.02 23.99
N PRO A 397 -10.15 -15.70 24.90
CA PRO A 397 -9.65 -16.91 25.55
C PRO A 397 -9.25 -17.99 24.56
N TRP A 398 -9.99 -18.15 23.45
CA TRP A 398 -9.66 -19.11 22.41
C TRP A 398 -8.33 -18.74 21.73
N TYR A 399 -8.17 -17.49 21.31
CA TYR A 399 -6.91 -17.04 20.68
C TYR A 399 -5.71 -17.14 21.62
N ARG A 400 -5.89 -16.91 22.93
CA ARG A 400 -4.82 -17.11 23.92
C ARG A 400 -4.43 -18.57 24.09
N LEU A 401 -5.40 -19.49 24.03
CA LEU A 401 -5.13 -20.93 24.04
C LEU A 401 -4.42 -21.39 22.76
N VAL A 402 -4.84 -20.88 21.60
CA VAL A 402 -4.15 -21.16 20.31
C VAL A 402 -2.71 -20.63 20.36
N ASN A 403 -2.50 -19.39 20.80
CA ASN A 403 -1.17 -18.82 20.93
C ASN A 403 -0.28 -19.62 21.92
N PHE A 404 -0.85 -20.08 23.04
CA PHE A 404 -0.13 -20.96 23.96
C PHE A 404 0.25 -22.29 23.30
N TYR A 405 -0.67 -22.88 22.52
CA TYR A 405 -0.39 -24.06 21.72
C TYR A 405 0.73 -23.79 20.71
N ASP A 406 0.71 -22.65 20.01
CA ASP A 406 1.71 -22.29 19.00
C ASP A 406 3.11 -22.12 19.59
N VAL A 407 3.23 -21.57 20.80
CA VAL A 407 4.51 -21.51 21.54
C VAL A 407 5.04 -22.93 21.81
N VAL A 408 4.18 -23.85 22.24
CA VAL A 408 4.56 -25.25 22.49
C VAL A 408 4.86 -25.99 21.18
N ALA A 409 4.07 -25.76 20.14
CA ALA A 409 4.22 -26.36 18.81
C ALA A 409 5.53 -25.93 18.14
N THR A 410 5.89 -24.64 18.24
CA THR A 410 7.15 -24.11 17.74
C THR A 410 8.34 -24.77 18.43
N TRP A 411 8.24 -25.03 19.74
CA TRP A 411 9.28 -25.75 20.47
C TRP A 411 9.45 -27.21 20.01
N THR A 412 8.38 -27.84 19.51
CA THR A 412 8.41 -29.22 18.98
C THR A 412 8.62 -29.29 17.46
N GLY A 413 8.86 -28.15 16.79
CA GLY A 413 9.07 -28.08 15.34
C GLY A 413 7.81 -28.21 14.49
N LEU A 414 6.62 -28.06 15.09
CA LEU A 414 5.34 -28.02 14.39
C LEU A 414 5.03 -26.59 13.89
N PRO A 415 4.35 -26.45 12.73
CA PRO A 415 3.98 -25.14 12.22
C PRO A 415 2.93 -24.48 13.13
N PRO A 416 3.09 -23.18 13.47
CA PRO A 416 2.13 -22.46 14.30
C PRO A 416 0.85 -22.13 13.51
N GLN A 417 -0.28 -22.00 14.21
CA GLN A 417 -1.57 -21.62 13.64
C GLN A 417 -1.72 -20.10 13.49
N LEU A 418 -1.22 -19.34 14.48
CA LEU A 418 -1.09 -17.90 14.41
C LEU A 418 0.30 -17.52 13.89
N PRO A 419 0.44 -16.38 13.21
CA PRO A 419 1.76 -15.89 12.84
C PRO A 419 2.66 -15.71 14.07
N VAL A 420 3.92 -16.13 13.96
CA VAL A 420 4.91 -16.03 15.04
C VAL A 420 4.99 -14.58 15.54
N ASN A 421 4.96 -14.39 16.86
CA ASN A 421 4.98 -13.10 17.56
C ASN A 421 3.75 -12.19 17.38
N MET A 422 2.68 -12.67 16.75
CA MET A 422 1.41 -11.94 16.74
C MET A 422 0.70 -12.07 18.09
N ALA A 423 0.32 -10.94 18.69
CA ALA A 423 -0.48 -10.97 19.91
C ALA A 423 -1.89 -11.57 19.64
N PRO A 424 -2.47 -12.35 20.56
CA PRO A 424 -3.82 -12.92 20.43
C PRO A 424 -4.90 -11.87 20.11
N GLU A 425 -4.78 -10.69 20.70
CA GLU A 425 -5.66 -9.54 20.46
C GLU A 425 -5.57 -9.04 19.01
N THR A 426 -4.36 -8.93 18.47
CA THR A 426 -4.10 -8.51 17.08
C THR A 426 -4.67 -9.54 16.11
N ALA A 427 -4.42 -10.82 16.36
CA ALA A 427 -4.95 -11.91 15.53
C ALA A 427 -6.49 -11.90 15.49
N LEU A 428 -7.13 -11.79 16.66
CA LEU A 428 -8.58 -11.73 16.79
C LEU A 428 -9.17 -10.51 16.04
N ALA A 429 -8.57 -9.33 16.23
CA ALA A 429 -9.04 -8.12 15.56
C ALA A 429 -8.83 -8.19 14.04
N TYR A 430 -7.69 -8.71 13.58
CA TYR A 430 -7.42 -8.95 12.16
C TYR A 430 -8.45 -9.91 11.54
N ASP A 431 -8.71 -11.05 12.18
CA ASP A 431 -9.70 -12.02 11.72
C ASP A 431 -11.11 -11.41 11.68
N HIS A 432 -11.44 -10.56 12.65
CA HIS A 432 -12.69 -9.83 12.63
C HIS A 432 -12.78 -8.88 11.44
N ILE A 433 -11.75 -8.04 11.19
CA ILE A 433 -11.71 -7.15 10.03
C ILE A 433 -11.88 -7.95 8.74
N ARG A 434 -11.10 -9.03 8.58
CA ARG A 434 -11.16 -9.91 7.40
C ARG A 434 -12.56 -10.48 7.20
N SER A 435 -13.19 -10.95 8.27
CA SER A 435 -14.58 -11.45 8.23
C SER A 435 -15.56 -10.37 7.78
N GLN A 436 -15.42 -9.15 8.29
CA GLN A 436 -16.29 -8.02 7.90
C GLN A 436 -16.05 -7.59 6.45
N ALA A 437 -14.78 -7.47 6.02
CA ALA A 437 -14.43 -7.14 4.66
C ALA A 437 -15.03 -8.16 3.67
N ASN A 438 -14.97 -9.46 4.00
CA ASN A 438 -15.57 -10.53 3.19
C ASN A 438 -17.11 -10.45 3.12
N LYS A 439 -17.78 -9.84 4.10
CA LYS A 439 -19.24 -9.58 4.05
C LYS A 439 -19.59 -8.34 3.23
N ILE A 440 -18.72 -7.32 3.26
CA ILE A 440 -18.89 -6.06 2.52
C ILE A 440 -18.60 -6.26 1.03
N LEU A 441 -17.59 -7.06 0.69
CA LEU A 441 -17.06 -7.20 -0.66
C LEU A 441 -18.12 -7.59 -1.71
N PRO A 442 -19.03 -8.56 -1.49
CA PRO A 442 -20.08 -8.89 -2.46
C PRO A 442 -21.03 -7.70 -2.70
N GLN A 443 -21.43 -7.01 -1.63
CA GLN A 443 -22.33 -5.85 -1.72
C GLN A 443 -21.68 -4.68 -2.46
N LEU A 444 -20.41 -4.42 -2.17
CA LEU A 444 -19.62 -3.40 -2.86
C LEU A 444 -19.44 -3.73 -4.33
N THR A 445 -19.22 -5.00 -4.67
CA THR A 445 -19.13 -5.46 -6.06
C THR A 445 -20.42 -5.16 -6.83
N THR A 446 -21.58 -5.51 -6.28
CA THR A 446 -22.88 -5.19 -6.88
C THR A 446 -23.09 -3.69 -7.06
N ARG A 447 -22.72 -2.87 -6.07
CA ARG A 447 -22.81 -1.40 -6.18
C ARG A 447 -21.85 -0.82 -7.21
N ALA A 448 -20.65 -1.37 -7.34
CA ALA A 448 -19.72 -0.97 -8.38
C ALA A 448 -20.26 -1.31 -9.78
N GLU A 449 -20.92 -2.45 -9.95
CA GLU A 449 -21.61 -2.80 -11.21
C GLU A 449 -22.78 -1.86 -11.52
N GLU A 450 -23.58 -1.51 -10.51
CA GLU A 450 -24.65 -0.52 -10.67
C GLU A 450 -24.09 0.86 -11.04
N PHE A 451 -22.99 1.27 -10.39
CA PHE A 451 -22.28 2.48 -10.73
C PHE A 451 -21.83 2.49 -12.20
N VAL A 452 -21.29 1.37 -12.70
CA VAL A 452 -20.90 1.22 -14.11
C VAL A 452 -22.10 1.40 -15.03
N ARG A 453 -23.25 0.78 -14.72
CA ARG A 453 -24.48 0.93 -15.51
C ARG A 453 -24.95 2.39 -15.57
N GLN A 454 -24.78 3.15 -14.49
CA GLN A 454 -25.22 4.54 -14.40
C GLN A 454 -24.23 5.54 -15.03
N ASN A 455 -22.93 5.26 -14.93
CA ASN A 455 -21.87 6.23 -15.27
C ASN A 455 -21.09 5.87 -16.53
N GLY A 456 -21.19 4.64 -17.04
CA GLY A 456 -20.47 4.17 -18.23
C GLY A 456 -18.98 3.86 -17.99
N TYR A 457 -18.51 3.91 -16.74
CA TYR A 457 -17.13 3.59 -16.37
C TYR A 457 -17.08 2.95 -14.97
N TYR A 458 -16.01 2.22 -14.69
CA TYR A 458 -15.72 1.59 -13.41
C TYR A 458 -15.21 2.61 -12.39
N PRO A 459 -15.76 2.63 -11.16
CA PRO A 459 -15.43 3.65 -10.16
C PRO A 459 -13.93 3.67 -9.83
N SER A 460 -13.40 4.88 -9.64
CA SER A 460 -12.08 5.11 -9.04
C SER A 460 -12.04 4.62 -7.59
N PHE A 461 -10.85 4.51 -7.00
CA PHE A 461 -10.72 4.08 -5.61
C PHE A 461 -11.48 4.98 -4.62
N ALA A 462 -11.44 6.30 -4.81
CA ALA A 462 -12.20 7.25 -3.99
C ALA A 462 -13.73 7.01 -4.10
N GLU A 463 -14.24 6.78 -5.31
CA GLU A 463 -15.66 6.45 -5.53
C GLU A 463 -16.02 5.08 -4.90
N LEU A 464 -15.14 4.08 -4.98
CA LEU A 464 -15.33 2.79 -4.29
C LEU A 464 -15.40 2.93 -2.77
N VAL A 465 -14.58 3.81 -2.18
CA VAL A 465 -14.64 4.10 -0.75
C VAL A 465 -15.99 4.72 -0.37
N LEU A 466 -16.49 5.68 -1.15
CA LEU A 466 -17.83 6.27 -0.92
C LEU A 466 -18.93 5.21 -1.04
N LEU A 467 -18.89 4.37 -2.08
CA LEU A 467 -19.84 3.27 -2.26
C LEU A 467 -19.81 2.29 -1.09
N ALA A 468 -18.64 2.02 -0.52
CA ALA A 468 -18.45 1.15 0.64
C ALA A 468 -18.94 1.80 1.95
N GLU A 469 -18.79 3.11 2.10
CA GLU A 469 -19.30 3.87 3.24
C GLU A 469 -20.82 3.81 3.33
N ASP A 470 -21.50 3.87 2.19
CA ASP A 470 -22.96 3.78 2.08
C ASP A 470 -23.50 2.36 2.33
N ILE A 471 -22.65 1.35 2.45
CA ILE A 471 -23.07 -0.01 2.81
C ILE A 471 -23.36 0.02 4.31
N SER A 472 -24.63 -0.20 4.65
CA SER A 472 -25.07 -0.36 6.03
C SER A 472 -24.19 -1.40 6.71
N GLY A 473 -23.70 -1.08 7.92
CA GLY A 473 -23.02 -2.07 8.74
C GLY A 473 -23.91 -3.29 8.96
N PRO A 474 -23.32 -4.47 9.22
CA PRO A 474 -24.08 -5.66 9.59
C PRO A 474 -24.97 -5.45 10.83
#